data_AF-A0A2T3LAI2-F1
#
_entry.id   AF-A0A2T3LAI2-F1
#
_cell.length_a   1.000
_cell.length_b   1.000
_cell.length_c   1.000
_cell.angle_alpha   90.00
_cell.angle_beta   90.00
_cell.angle_gamma   90.00
#
_symmetry.space_group_name_H-M   'P 1'
#
loop_
_entity.id
_entity.type
_entity.pdbx_description
1 polymer ?
#
loop_
_entity_poly.entity_id
_entity_poly.type
_entity_poly.pdbx_seq_one_letter_code
_entity_poly.pdbx_strand_id
1 'polypeptide(L)'
;MKRWFGLLICITCTPVVFYAYNFGVGFWRNNEDWAYLGTYLGGVLGPVLTFASVVLLLLTLRETRSANKAQLTLLQKQQFDSSFFNTMNSLKLALDGAKYGRPIRVNELYDNFFSEANIWVNEHFEIHKHTDLNEDAWETAKTYIRRHQNIFESEAALLIPVLLNLRDLSADEKEDYVMLMKGLIDNDKRFWLEVYALVWSPELNYALNTFIFSTLPIHIQSRITELEG
;
A
#
# COMPACT_ATOMS: atom_id res chain seq x y z
N MET A 1 -29.39 4.19 20.06
CA MET A 1 -29.11 4.78 21.38
C MET A 1 -30.33 5.38 22.10
N LYS A 2 -31.09 6.33 21.52
CA LYS A 2 -32.23 7.01 22.20
C LYS A 2 -33.27 6.06 22.86
N ARG A 3 -33.64 4.96 22.19
CA ARG A 3 -34.60 3.97 22.73
C ARG A 3 -34.10 3.20 23.95
N TRP A 4 -32.80 2.92 24.02
CA TRP A 4 -32.18 2.18 25.13
C TRP A 4 -32.00 3.06 26.35
N PHE A 5 -31.70 4.34 26.15
CA PHE A 5 -31.59 5.33 27.22
C PHE A 5 -32.95 5.55 27.92
N GLY A 6 -34.04 5.65 27.14
CA GLY A 6 -35.40 5.73 27.70
C GLY A 6 -35.80 4.49 28.50
N LEU A 7 -35.44 3.29 28.04
CA LEU A 7 -35.67 2.04 28.76
C LEU A 7 -34.92 1.99 30.10
N LEU A 8 -33.66 2.43 30.11
CA LEU A 8 -32.82 2.46 31.31
C LEU A 8 -33.40 3.42 32.35
N ILE A 9 -33.84 4.61 31.92
CA ILE A 9 -34.53 5.58 32.78
C ILE A 9 -35.81 4.97 33.37
N CYS A 10 -36.67 4.37 32.54
CA CYS A 10 -37.89 3.71 33.02
C CYS A 10 -37.58 2.64 34.07
N ILE A 11 -36.61 1.75 33.81
CA ILE A 11 -36.20 0.68 34.74
C ILE A 11 -35.69 1.27 36.06
N THR A 12 -34.93 2.36 36.03
CA THR A 12 -34.42 3.01 37.26
C THR A 12 -35.47 3.80 38.02
N CYS A 13 -36.52 4.30 37.36
CA CYS A 13 -37.63 5.01 38.01
C CYS A 13 -38.65 4.05 38.64
N THR A 14 -38.80 2.81 38.13
CA THR A 14 -39.79 1.84 38.64
C THR A 14 -39.68 1.59 40.15
N PRO A 15 -38.50 1.31 40.74
CA PRO A 15 -38.38 1.08 42.18
C PRO A 15 -38.74 2.31 43.01
N VAL A 16 -38.42 3.51 42.50
CA VAL A 16 -38.74 4.79 43.15
C VAL A 16 -40.26 5.01 43.18
N VAL A 17 -40.94 4.76 42.07
CA VAL A 17 -42.41 4.86 41.97
C VAL A 17 -43.09 3.81 42.85
N PHE A 18 -42.57 2.58 42.86
CA PHE A 18 -43.13 1.48 43.66
C PHE A 18 -42.98 1.73 45.16
N TYR A 19 -41.83 2.27 45.59
CA TYR A 19 -41.61 2.68 46.96
C TYR A 19 -42.53 3.84 47.36
N ALA A 20 -42.63 4.87 46.54
CA ALA A 20 -43.53 6.02 46.76
C ALA A 20 -45.00 5.62 46.86
N TYR A 21 -45.44 4.63 46.08
CA TYR A 21 -46.81 4.12 46.11
C TYR A 21 -47.12 3.34 47.40
N ASN A 22 -46.18 2.53 47.90
CA ASN A 22 -46.40 1.68 49.08
C ASN A 22 -46.18 2.42 50.42
N PHE A 23 -45.25 3.38 50.46
CA PHE A 23 -44.83 4.05 51.70
C PHE A 23 -45.17 5.55 51.74
N GLY A 24 -45.73 6.09 50.66
CA GLY A 24 -46.06 7.52 50.53
C GLY A 24 -44.87 8.40 50.14
N VAL A 25 -45.15 9.66 49.86
CA VAL A 25 -44.16 10.68 49.48
C VAL A 25 -44.14 11.78 50.54
N GLY A 26 -42.99 12.00 51.18
CA GLY A 26 -42.84 13.03 52.20
C GLY A 26 -41.42 13.15 52.73
N PHE A 27 -41.12 14.24 53.44
CA PHE A 27 -39.87 14.37 54.19
C PHE A 27 -39.99 13.59 55.49
N TRP A 28 -39.28 12.45 55.59
CA TRP A 28 -39.25 11.68 56.82
C TRP A 28 -38.50 12.46 57.91
N ARG A 29 -39.13 12.52 59.10
CA ARG A 29 -38.59 13.21 60.28
C ARG A 29 -37.54 12.39 61.02
N ASN A 30 -37.57 11.07 60.86
CA ASN A 30 -36.66 10.15 61.52
C ASN A 30 -35.55 9.71 60.55
N ASN A 31 -34.32 9.63 61.04
CA ASN A 31 -33.17 9.17 60.23
C ASN A 31 -33.30 7.69 59.81
N GLU A 32 -34.02 6.87 60.57
CA GLU A 32 -34.21 5.44 60.28
C GLU A 32 -34.98 5.21 58.96
N ASP A 33 -35.99 6.04 58.67
CA ASP A 33 -36.78 5.95 57.44
C ASP A 33 -35.92 6.25 56.19
N TRP A 34 -35.01 7.23 56.31
CA TRP A 34 -34.02 7.52 55.28
C TRP A 34 -33.05 6.35 55.05
N ALA A 35 -32.64 5.66 56.12
CA ALA A 35 -31.78 4.49 56.03
C ALA A 35 -32.49 3.31 55.34
N TYR A 36 -33.78 3.10 55.61
CA TYR A 36 -34.59 2.06 54.96
C TYR A 36 -34.81 2.34 53.46
N LEU A 37 -35.11 3.58 53.07
CA LEU A 37 -35.17 3.98 51.66
C LEU A 37 -33.84 3.71 50.96
N GLY A 38 -32.74 4.15 51.56
CA GLY A 38 -31.39 3.99 51.01
C GLY A 38 -31.03 2.52 50.80
N THR A 39 -31.44 1.64 51.74
CA THR A 39 -31.20 0.20 51.64
C THR A 39 -32.06 -0.46 50.56
N TYR A 40 -33.33 -0.07 50.44
CA TYR A 40 -34.22 -0.58 49.38
C TYR A 40 -33.73 -0.14 47.98
N LEU A 41 -33.51 1.17 47.78
CA LEU A 41 -33.04 1.69 46.50
C LEU A 41 -31.63 1.18 46.18
N GLY A 42 -30.71 1.16 47.15
CA GLY A 42 -29.37 0.63 46.96
C GLY A 42 -29.37 -0.86 46.62
N GLY A 43 -30.23 -1.65 47.28
CA GLY A 43 -30.37 -3.09 47.04
C GLY A 43 -30.93 -3.44 45.67
N VAL A 44 -31.80 -2.60 45.09
CA VAL A 44 -32.41 -2.83 43.77
C VAL A 44 -31.64 -2.13 42.65
N LEU A 45 -31.36 -0.83 42.80
CA LEU A 45 -30.68 -0.04 41.77
C LEU A 45 -29.20 -0.40 41.66
N GLY A 46 -28.54 -0.81 42.74
CA GLY A 46 -27.12 -1.19 42.71
C GLY A 46 -26.84 -2.31 41.70
N PRO A 47 -27.47 -3.49 41.82
CA PRO A 47 -27.32 -4.58 40.86
C PRO A 47 -27.77 -4.21 39.45
N VAL A 48 -28.89 -3.49 39.30
CA VAL A 48 -29.42 -3.07 37.99
C VAL A 48 -28.46 -2.13 37.25
N LEU A 49 -27.95 -1.10 37.93
CA LEU A 49 -27.00 -0.16 37.34
C LEU A 49 -25.65 -0.80 37.08
N THR A 50 -25.20 -1.72 37.94
CA THR A 50 -23.96 -2.49 37.72
C THR A 50 -24.09 -3.37 36.49
N PHE A 51 -25.20 -4.10 36.34
CA PHE A 51 -25.47 -4.90 35.15
C PHE A 51 -25.56 -4.04 33.88
N ALA A 52 -26.30 -2.93 33.95
CA ALA A 52 -26.40 -1.97 32.84
C ALA A 52 -25.01 -1.41 32.44
N SER A 53 -24.16 -1.14 33.42
CA SER A 53 -22.78 -0.69 33.19
C SER A 53 -21.95 -1.75 32.47
N VAL A 54 -22.05 -3.02 32.88
CA VAL A 54 -21.37 -4.13 32.19
C VAL A 54 -21.87 -4.28 30.75
N VAL A 55 -23.19 -4.23 30.52
CA VAL A 55 -23.76 -4.30 29.17
C VAL A 55 -23.26 -3.15 28.30
N LEU A 56 -23.25 -1.92 28.83
CA LEU A 56 -22.75 -0.76 28.11
C LEU A 56 -21.26 -0.91 27.78
N LEU A 57 -20.44 -1.36 28.73
CA LEU A 57 -19.02 -1.63 28.50
C LEU A 57 -18.80 -2.67 27.40
N LEU A 58 -19.59 -3.75 27.36
CA LEU A 58 -19.50 -4.76 26.31
C LEU A 58 -19.85 -4.19 24.93
N LEU A 59 -20.89 -3.35 24.84
CA LEU A 59 -21.27 -2.67 23.59
C LEU A 59 -20.16 -1.73 23.13
N THR A 60 -19.64 -0.89 24.03
CA THR A 60 -18.53 0.01 23.73
C THR A 60 -17.30 -0.77 23.26
N LEU A 61 -16.93 -1.86 23.95
CA LEU A 61 -15.79 -2.68 23.57
C LEU A 61 -15.95 -3.27 22.16
N ARG A 62 -17.16 -3.69 21.79
CA ARG A 62 -17.44 -4.20 20.45
C ARG A 62 -17.26 -3.13 19.38
N GLU A 63 -17.82 -1.93 19.60
CA GLU A 63 -17.68 -0.81 18.67
C GLU A 63 -16.21 -0.37 18.56
N THR A 64 -15.51 -0.24 19.68
CA THR A 64 -14.08 0.10 19.70
C THR A 64 -13.24 -0.94 18.96
N ARG A 65 -13.51 -2.24 19.11
CA ARG A 65 -12.80 -3.29 18.34
C ARG A 65 -13.03 -3.16 16.85
N SER A 66 -14.27 -2.87 16.43
CA SER A 66 -14.60 -2.68 15.02
C SER A 66 -13.89 -1.46 14.43
N ALA A 67 -13.95 -0.32 15.14
CA ALA A 67 -13.25 0.91 14.75
C ALA A 67 -11.74 0.71 14.68
N ASN A 68 -11.13 0.06 15.67
CA ASN A 68 -9.71 -0.24 15.70
C ASN A 68 -9.30 -1.13 14.51
N LYS A 69 -10.10 -2.16 14.18
CA LYS A 69 -9.81 -3.02 13.02
C LYS A 69 -9.84 -2.23 11.71
N ALA A 70 -10.85 -1.39 11.51
CA ALA A 70 -10.93 -0.53 10.33
C ALA A 70 -9.75 0.46 10.27
N GLN A 71 -9.38 1.06 11.40
CA GLN A 71 -8.24 1.97 11.50
C GLN A 71 -6.91 1.27 11.18
N LEU A 72 -6.70 0.04 11.66
CA LEU A 72 -5.50 -0.75 11.34
C LEU A 72 -5.40 -1.03 9.84
N THR A 73 -6.49 -1.41 9.17
CA THR A 73 -6.50 -1.64 7.72
C THR A 73 -6.18 -0.36 6.95
N LEU A 74 -6.73 0.79 7.36
CA LEU A 74 -6.39 2.08 6.74
C LEU A 74 -4.93 2.47 6.94
N LEU A 75 -4.38 2.25 8.14
CA LEU A 75 -2.97 2.53 8.44
C LEU A 75 -2.03 1.64 7.64
N GLN A 76 -2.35 0.35 7.49
CA GLN A 76 -1.58 -0.58 6.66
C GLN A 76 -1.55 -0.12 5.20
N LYS A 77 -2.69 0.31 4.65
CA LYS A 77 -2.77 0.88 3.30
C LYS A 77 -1.92 2.14 3.19
N GLN A 78 -2.10 3.11 4.08
CA GLN A 78 -1.29 4.35 4.08
C GLN A 78 0.22 4.10 4.20
N GLN A 79 0.62 3.12 5.02
CA GLN A 79 2.01 2.72 5.16
C GLN A 79 2.56 2.11 3.87
N PHE A 80 1.78 1.25 3.21
CA PHE A 80 2.13 0.71 1.90
C PHE A 80 2.27 1.81 0.86
N ASP A 81 1.26 2.69 0.71
CA ASP A 81 1.27 3.80 -0.23
C ASP A 81 2.51 4.68 -0.03
N SER A 82 2.81 5.04 1.23
CA SER A 82 4.00 5.83 1.57
C SER A 82 5.30 5.12 1.22
N SER A 83 5.40 3.82 1.54
CA SER A 83 6.57 3.01 1.22
C SER A 83 6.78 2.88 -0.29
N PHE A 84 5.69 2.66 -1.04
CA PHE A 84 5.68 2.61 -2.50
C PHE A 84 6.22 3.92 -3.08
N PHE A 85 5.62 5.07 -2.73
CA PHE A 85 6.03 6.36 -3.29
C PHE A 85 7.44 6.75 -2.89
N ASN A 86 7.85 6.51 -1.65
CA ASN A 86 9.22 6.77 -1.20
C ASN A 86 10.22 5.91 -1.99
N THR A 87 9.90 4.65 -2.24
CA THR A 87 10.76 3.76 -3.03
C THR A 87 10.80 4.18 -4.49
N MET A 88 9.66 4.50 -5.12
CA MET A 88 9.62 4.97 -6.50
C MET A 88 10.38 6.29 -6.69
N ASN A 89 10.26 7.23 -5.75
CA ASN A 89 11.01 8.48 -5.78
C ASN A 89 12.51 8.24 -5.57
N SER A 90 12.88 7.34 -4.65
CA SER A 90 14.29 6.99 -4.43
C SER A 90 14.89 6.32 -5.66
N LEU A 91 14.13 5.42 -6.29
CA LEU A 91 14.52 4.76 -7.53
C LEU A 91 14.66 5.76 -8.68
N LYS A 92 13.70 6.67 -8.84
CA LYS A 92 13.79 7.74 -9.83
C LYS A 92 15.07 8.57 -9.63
N LEU A 93 15.33 9.01 -8.40
CA LEU A 93 16.54 9.76 -8.07
C LEU A 93 17.83 8.96 -8.31
N ALA A 94 17.81 7.65 -8.01
CA ALA A 94 18.96 6.78 -8.27
C ALA A 94 19.23 6.68 -9.77
N LEU A 95 18.19 6.44 -10.59
CA LEU A 95 18.28 6.32 -12.04
C LEU A 95 18.62 7.65 -12.74
N ASP A 96 18.21 8.78 -12.15
CA ASP A 96 18.59 10.13 -12.60
C ASP A 96 19.96 10.58 -12.06
N GLY A 97 20.58 9.76 -11.20
CA GLY A 97 21.80 10.09 -10.49
C GLY A 97 23.05 10.09 -11.38
N ALA A 98 24.12 10.69 -10.86
CA ALA A 98 25.43 10.77 -11.53
C ALA A 98 26.06 9.40 -11.85
N LYS A 99 25.57 8.31 -11.23
CA LYS A 99 25.95 6.93 -11.57
C LYS A 99 25.68 6.62 -13.04
N TYR A 100 24.58 7.16 -13.58
CA TYR A 100 24.16 6.95 -14.96
C TYR A 100 24.44 8.16 -15.86
N GLY A 101 24.65 9.35 -15.29
CA GLY A 101 25.05 10.54 -16.03
C GLY A 101 26.55 10.55 -16.37
N ARG A 102 26.93 11.22 -17.46
CA ARG A 102 28.33 11.56 -17.77
C ARG A 102 28.53 13.09 -17.77
N PRO A 103 29.75 13.60 -17.48
CA PRO A 103 30.06 14.99 -17.77
C PRO A 103 30.03 15.19 -19.30
N ILE A 104 29.10 16.02 -19.77
CA ILE A 104 28.93 16.34 -21.20
C ILE A 104 30.25 16.92 -21.72
N ARG A 105 30.97 16.17 -22.57
CA ARG A 105 32.10 16.69 -23.32
C ARG A 105 31.60 17.20 -24.67
N VAL A 106 32.09 18.37 -25.09
CA VAL A 106 31.78 18.94 -26.40
C VAL A 106 32.14 17.90 -27.48
N ASN A 107 31.17 17.50 -28.30
CA ASN A 107 31.22 16.46 -29.36
C ASN A 107 30.95 15.00 -28.97
N GLU A 108 30.55 14.68 -27.73
CA GLU A 108 30.00 13.34 -27.42
C GLU A 108 28.48 13.31 -27.67
N LEU A 109 28.00 12.28 -28.38
CA LEU A 109 26.59 12.08 -28.75
C LEU A 109 25.72 11.56 -27.60
N TYR A 110 26.32 11.34 -26.42
CA TYR A 110 25.75 10.59 -25.31
C TYR A 110 25.79 11.42 -24.03
N ASP A 111 24.67 11.51 -23.33
CA ASP A 111 24.53 12.26 -22.07
C ASP A 111 24.39 11.33 -20.84
N ASN A 112 24.03 10.07 -21.04
CA ASN A 112 23.88 9.07 -19.98
C ASN A 112 23.99 7.61 -20.47
N PHE A 113 24.09 6.68 -19.52
CA PHE A 113 24.15 5.23 -19.73
C PHE A 113 23.03 4.70 -20.65
N PHE A 114 21.80 5.15 -20.45
CA PHE A 114 20.64 4.64 -21.20
C PHE A 114 20.72 5.00 -22.69
N SER A 115 21.18 6.21 -23.00
CA SER A 115 21.41 6.64 -24.39
C SER A 115 22.49 5.81 -25.09
N GLU A 116 23.61 5.57 -24.40
CA GLU A 116 24.72 4.73 -24.90
C GLU A 116 24.27 3.29 -25.11
N ALA A 117 23.53 2.73 -24.16
CA ALA A 117 23.02 1.37 -24.24
C ALA A 117 22.07 1.19 -25.43
N ASN A 118 21.15 2.14 -25.64
CA ASN A 118 20.24 2.14 -26.78
C ASN A 118 21.00 2.17 -28.13
N ILE A 119 22.01 3.05 -28.23
CA ILE A 119 22.81 3.17 -29.45
C ILE A 119 23.66 1.92 -29.68
N TRP A 120 24.24 1.35 -28.62
CA TRP A 120 25.00 0.11 -28.73
C TRP A 120 24.15 -1.03 -29.28
N VAL A 121 22.91 -1.18 -28.79
CA VAL A 121 21.97 -2.19 -29.31
C VAL A 121 21.70 -1.98 -30.78
N ASN A 122 21.47 -0.74 -31.19
CA ASN A 122 21.31 -0.42 -32.60
C ASN A 122 22.58 -0.83 -33.37
N GLU A 123 23.76 -0.34 -33.01
CA GLU A 123 25.01 -0.64 -33.72
C GLU A 123 25.35 -2.13 -33.84
N HIS A 124 24.98 -2.93 -32.82
CA HIS A 124 25.28 -4.37 -32.73
C HIS A 124 24.04 -5.25 -32.96
N PHE A 125 23.01 -4.71 -33.61
CA PHE A 125 21.78 -5.44 -33.90
C PHE A 125 22.06 -6.56 -34.92
N GLU A 126 21.90 -7.81 -34.49
CA GLU A 126 22.10 -9.01 -35.31
C GLU A 126 20.74 -9.60 -35.69
N ILE A 127 20.47 -9.69 -37.00
CA ILE A 127 19.22 -10.26 -37.51
C ILE A 127 19.40 -11.76 -37.68
N HIS A 128 18.61 -12.57 -36.98
CA HIS A 128 18.55 -14.00 -37.24
C HIS A 128 17.35 -14.34 -38.12
N LYS A 129 17.59 -15.14 -39.17
CA LYS A 129 16.61 -15.45 -40.24
C LYS A 129 15.27 -16.07 -39.78
N HIS A 130 15.15 -16.47 -38.51
CA HIS A 130 14.03 -17.25 -37.99
C HIS A 130 13.49 -16.76 -36.64
N THR A 131 13.90 -15.58 -36.19
CA THR A 131 13.44 -14.95 -34.93
C THR A 131 12.67 -13.67 -35.24
N ASP A 132 11.81 -13.27 -34.31
CA ASP A 132 11.18 -11.95 -34.33
C ASP A 132 12.27 -10.88 -34.10
N LEU A 133 12.25 -9.79 -34.88
CA LEU A 133 13.20 -8.69 -34.72
C LEU A 133 13.12 -8.05 -33.33
N ASN A 134 11.94 -8.09 -32.69
CA ASN A 134 11.81 -7.68 -31.30
C ASN A 134 12.60 -8.61 -30.37
N GLU A 135 12.54 -9.91 -30.60
CA GLU A 135 13.28 -10.91 -29.81
C GLU A 135 14.80 -10.74 -30.01
N ASP A 136 15.24 -10.51 -31.24
CA ASP A 136 16.63 -10.16 -31.55
C ASP A 136 17.08 -8.90 -30.77
N ALA A 137 16.23 -7.87 -30.70
CA ALA A 137 16.53 -6.65 -29.94
C ALA A 137 16.73 -6.92 -28.45
N TRP A 138 15.86 -7.74 -27.86
CA TRP A 138 15.99 -8.16 -26.47
C TRP A 138 17.26 -8.98 -26.23
N GLU A 139 17.64 -9.88 -27.15
CA GLU A 139 18.89 -10.65 -27.05
C GLU A 139 20.14 -9.77 -27.16
N THR A 140 20.14 -8.79 -28.07
CA THR A 140 21.21 -7.80 -28.18
C THR A 140 21.31 -6.98 -26.88
N ALA A 141 20.19 -6.50 -26.35
CA ALA A 141 20.16 -5.77 -25.07
C ALA A 141 20.69 -6.61 -23.90
N LYS A 142 20.29 -7.89 -23.82
CA LYS A 142 20.83 -8.83 -22.81
C LYS A 142 22.34 -8.99 -22.94
N THR A 143 22.85 -9.06 -24.17
CA THR A 143 24.29 -9.15 -24.44
C THR A 143 25.06 -7.91 -23.97
N TYR A 144 24.48 -6.72 -24.11
CA TYR A 144 25.05 -5.50 -23.55
C TYR A 144 25.12 -5.54 -22.01
N ILE A 145 24.02 -5.93 -21.37
CA ILE A 145 23.90 -5.99 -19.91
C ILE A 145 24.78 -7.07 -19.28
N ARG A 146 25.06 -8.18 -19.99
CA ARG A 146 26.04 -9.19 -19.54
C ARG A 146 27.45 -8.60 -19.32
N ARG A 147 27.78 -7.45 -19.91
CA ARG A 147 29.07 -6.76 -19.69
C ARG A 147 29.05 -5.78 -18.52
N HIS A 148 27.87 -5.48 -17.97
CA HIS A 148 27.63 -4.47 -16.93
C HIS A 148 27.07 -5.11 -15.66
N GLN A 149 27.83 -6.05 -15.09
CA GLN A 149 27.46 -6.70 -13.85
C GLN A 149 27.31 -5.66 -12.72
N ASN A 150 26.26 -5.80 -11.90
CA ASN A 150 25.92 -4.94 -10.75
C ASN A 150 25.49 -3.50 -11.09
N ILE A 151 25.32 -3.14 -12.37
CA ILE A 151 24.98 -1.76 -12.73
C ILE A 151 23.64 -1.29 -12.14
N PHE A 152 22.67 -2.18 -11.92
CA PHE A 152 21.39 -1.88 -11.27
C PHE A 152 21.17 -2.64 -9.96
N GLU A 153 22.22 -3.09 -9.28
CA GLU A 153 22.09 -3.95 -8.09
C GLU A 153 21.27 -3.27 -6.97
N SER A 154 21.56 -2.01 -6.68
CA SER A 154 20.85 -1.25 -5.65
C SER A 154 19.39 -0.96 -6.04
N GLU A 155 19.17 -0.62 -7.30
CA GLU A 155 17.85 -0.32 -7.85
C GLU A 155 16.94 -1.56 -7.87
N ALA A 156 17.52 -2.72 -8.21
CA ALA A 156 16.83 -4.00 -8.13
C ALA A 156 16.45 -4.33 -6.68
N ALA A 157 17.37 -4.17 -5.73
CA ALA A 157 17.11 -4.42 -4.31
C ALA A 157 16.01 -3.50 -3.74
N LEU A 158 15.92 -2.26 -4.21
CA LEU A 158 14.84 -1.33 -3.85
C LEU A 158 13.49 -1.76 -4.43
N LEU A 159 13.47 -2.23 -5.68
CA LEU A 159 12.24 -2.60 -6.39
C LEU A 159 11.59 -3.88 -5.85
N ILE A 160 12.38 -4.90 -5.56
CA ILE A 160 11.87 -6.25 -5.24
C ILE A 160 10.79 -6.24 -4.14
N PRO A 161 11.00 -5.64 -2.96
CA PRO A 161 9.99 -5.69 -1.88
C PRO A 161 8.66 -5.02 -2.26
N VAL A 162 8.73 -3.91 -3.01
CA VAL A 162 7.55 -3.18 -3.45
C VAL A 162 6.77 -3.99 -4.49
N LEU A 163 7.47 -4.57 -5.46
CA LEU A 163 6.85 -5.39 -6.50
C LEU A 163 6.23 -6.68 -5.96
N LEU A 164 6.84 -7.29 -4.94
CA LEU A 164 6.27 -8.45 -4.25
C LEU A 164 4.98 -8.07 -3.52
N ASN A 165 4.96 -6.96 -2.79
CA ASN A 165 3.75 -6.48 -2.13
C ASN A 165 2.62 -6.11 -3.12
N LEU A 166 2.97 -5.59 -4.30
CA LEU A 166 1.99 -5.29 -5.36
C LEU A 166 1.27 -6.53 -5.89
N ARG A 167 1.86 -7.73 -5.76
CA ARG A 167 1.20 -8.97 -6.21
C ARG A 167 0.05 -9.40 -5.32
N ASP A 168 0.08 -9.02 -4.05
CA ASP A 168 -0.94 -9.40 -3.08
C ASP A 168 -2.17 -8.46 -3.15
N LEU A 169 -2.10 -7.40 -3.96
CA LEU A 169 -3.19 -6.47 -4.19
C LEU A 169 -4.24 -7.02 -5.17
N SER A 170 -5.43 -6.41 -5.12
CA SER A 170 -6.46 -6.64 -6.13
C SER A 170 -6.00 -6.17 -7.52
N ALA A 171 -6.60 -6.73 -8.58
CA ALA A 171 -6.22 -6.39 -9.96
C ALA A 171 -6.35 -4.88 -10.26
N ASP A 172 -7.45 -4.27 -9.82
CA ASP A 172 -7.72 -2.85 -10.02
C ASP A 172 -6.67 -1.97 -9.29
N GLU A 173 -6.39 -2.25 -8.02
CA GLU A 173 -5.39 -1.49 -7.25
C GLU A 173 -3.98 -1.67 -7.84
N LYS A 174 -3.66 -2.88 -8.29
CA LYS A 174 -2.38 -3.16 -8.94
C LYS A 174 -2.21 -2.33 -10.20
N GLU A 175 -3.25 -2.20 -11.02
CA GLU A 175 -3.21 -1.40 -12.25
C GLU A 175 -2.90 0.07 -11.96
N ASP A 176 -3.54 0.66 -10.94
CA ASP A 176 -3.28 2.03 -10.50
C ASP A 176 -1.80 2.24 -10.14
N TYR A 177 -1.22 1.33 -9.35
CA TYR A 177 0.19 1.40 -8.96
C TYR A 177 1.15 1.21 -10.12
N VAL A 178 0.85 0.30 -11.06
CA VAL A 178 1.63 0.11 -12.27
C VAL A 178 1.59 1.35 -13.14
N MET A 179 0.43 2.00 -13.27
CA MET A 179 0.29 3.25 -14.03
C MET A 179 1.13 4.39 -13.40
N LEU A 180 1.10 4.52 -12.08
CA LEU A 180 1.93 5.50 -11.36
C LEU A 180 3.42 5.24 -11.56
N MET A 181 3.85 3.99 -11.47
CA MET A 181 5.24 3.59 -11.71
C MET A 181 5.70 3.95 -13.13
N LYS A 182 4.85 3.67 -14.14
CA LYS A 182 5.11 4.03 -15.54
C LYS A 182 5.17 5.54 -15.76
N GLY A 183 4.41 6.32 -15.01
CA GLY A 183 4.44 7.78 -15.04
C GLY A 183 5.63 8.41 -14.30
N LEU A 184 6.19 7.72 -13.30
CA LEU A 184 7.33 8.20 -12.52
C LEU A 184 8.68 7.84 -13.16
N ILE A 185 8.76 6.71 -13.85
CA ILE A 185 10.00 6.16 -14.42
C ILE A 185 9.83 6.00 -15.93
N ASP A 186 10.70 6.65 -16.68
CA ASP A 186 10.69 6.63 -18.14
C ASP A 186 10.84 5.21 -18.70
N ASN A 187 10.26 4.98 -19.88
CA ASN A 187 10.25 3.64 -20.48
C ASN A 187 11.66 3.08 -20.70
N ASP A 188 12.61 3.90 -21.16
CA ASP A 188 13.99 3.48 -21.40
C ASP A 188 14.65 2.96 -20.13
N LYS A 189 14.46 3.66 -19.01
CA LYS A 189 14.99 3.24 -17.70
C LYS A 189 14.33 1.95 -17.23
N ARG A 190 13.01 1.82 -17.38
CA ARG A 190 12.26 0.59 -17.09
C ARG A 190 12.76 -0.57 -17.95
N PHE A 191 12.97 -0.34 -19.23
CA PHE A 191 13.49 -1.34 -20.16
C PHE A 191 14.85 -1.88 -19.73
N TRP A 192 15.82 -1.00 -19.49
CA TRP A 192 17.15 -1.44 -19.08
C TRP A 192 17.17 -2.12 -17.70
N LEU A 193 16.28 -1.72 -16.78
CA LEU A 193 16.04 -2.45 -15.53
C LEU A 193 15.44 -3.84 -15.76
N GLU A 194 14.52 -3.99 -16.71
CA GLU A 194 13.93 -5.29 -17.07
C GLU A 194 14.97 -6.23 -17.69
N VAL A 195 15.76 -5.71 -18.64
CA VAL A 195 16.87 -6.46 -19.24
C VAL A 195 17.85 -6.89 -18.16
N TYR A 196 18.16 -6.02 -17.20
CA TYR A 196 18.98 -6.38 -16.04
C TYR A 196 18.34 -7.48 -15.19
N ALA A 197 17.04 -7.41 -14.92
CA ALA A 197 16.31 -8.44 -14.19
C ALA A 197 16.45 -9.81 -14.88
N LEU A 198 16.25 -9.85 -16.21
CA LEU A 198 16.33 -11.07 -17.02
C LEU A 198 17.72 -11.72 -16.99
N VAL A 199 18.79 -10.93 -16.88
CA VAL A 199 20.18 -11.44 -16.93
C VAL A 199 20.75 -11.72 -15.54
N TRP A 200 20.56 -10.81 -14.60
CA TRP A 200 21.31 -10.76 -13.34
C TRP A 200 20.46 -10.87 -12.08
N SER A 201 19.14 -10.68 -12.14
CA SER A 201 18.27 -10.71 -10.94
C SER A 201 17.01 -11.57 -11.16
N PRO A 202 17.11 -12.89 -10.90
CA PRO A 202 15.97 -13.80 -11.02
C PRO A 202 14.77 -13.40 -10.16
N GLU A 203 15.03 -12.84 -8.98
CA GLU A 203 14.02 -12.37 -8.03
C GLU A 203 13.26 -11.16 -8.58
N LEU A 204 13.98 -10.17 -9.14
CA LEU A 204 13.35 -9.04 -9.80
C LEU A 204 12.56 -9.48 -11.02
N ASN A 205 13.12 -10.39 -11.84
CA ASN A 205 12.43 -10.93 -13.01
C ASN A 205 11.11 -11.62 -12.60
N TYR A 206 11.14 -12.43 -11.54
CA TYR A 206 9.95 -13.06 -10.99
C TYR A 206 8.90 -12.05 -10.53
N ALA A 207 9.32 -10.93 -9.95
CA ALA A 207 8.41 -9.88 -9.50
C ALA A 207 7.80 -9.09 -10.68
N LEU A 208 8.60 -8.82 -11.73
CA LEU A 208 8.19 -8.10 -12.92
C LEU A 208 7.28 -8.89 -13.85
N ASN A 209 7.40 -10.21 -13.92
CA ASN A 209 6.63 -11.09 -14.82
C ASN A 209 5.11 -11.14 -14.53
N THR A 210 4.59 -10.27 -13.68
CA THR A 210 3.17 -10.21 -13.35
C THR A 210 2.41 -9.09 -14.07
N PHE A 211 3.11 -8.25 -14.84
CA PHE A 211 2.55 -7.19 -15.67
C PHE A 211 3.58 -6.74 -16.71
N ILE A 212 3.15 -6.00 -17.74
CA ILE A 212 4.08 -5.42 -18.72
C ILE A 212 4.81 -4.25 -18.07
N PHE A 213 6.06 -4.46 -17.67
CA PHE A 213 6.87 -3.46 -16.98
C PHE A 213 7.48 -2.44 -17.94
N SER A 214 8.03 -2.87 -19.07
CA SER A 214 8.57 -2.00 -20.12
C SER A 214 8.19 -2.45 -21.52
N THR A 215 8.46 -1.60 -22.50
CA THR A 215 8.45 -1.93 -23.93
C THR A 215 9.78 -1.55 -24.54
N LEU A 216 10.05 -1.98 -25.79
CA LEU A 216 11.25 -1.54 -26.49
C LEU A 216 11.33 0.00 -26.55
N PRO A 217 12.49 0.58 -26.26
CA PRO A 217 12.76 2.00 -26.46
C PRO A 217 12.47 2.44 -27.89
N ILE A 218 11.95 3.66 -28.05
CA ILE A 218 11.54 4.21 -29.37
C ILE A 218 12.71 4.18 -30.36
N HIS A 219 13.93 4.48 -29.92
CA HIS A 219 15.13 4.47 -30.76
C HIS A 219 15.52 3.09 -31.28
N ILE A 220 15.17 2.02 -30.54
CA ILE A 220 15.40 0.64 -30.98
C ILE A 220 14.25 0.23 -31.90
N GLN A 221 13.02 0.57 -31.53
CA GLN A 221 11.83 0.27 -32.33
C GLN A 221 11.85 0.92 -33.71
N SER A 222 12.33 2.18 -33.82
CA SER A 222 12.46 2.84 -35.12
C SER A 222 13.39 2.10 -36.07
N ARG A 223 14.50 1.57 -35.55
CA ARG A 223 15.44 0.77 -36.34
C ARG A 223 14.84 -0.56 -36.78
N ILE A 224 14.03 -1.21 -35.93
CA ILE A 224 13.29 -2.41 -36.32
C ILE A 224 12.35 -2.10 -37.49
N THR A 225 11.58 -1.02 -37.38
CA THR A 225 10.66 -0.60 -38.46
C THR A 225 11.39 -0.26 -39.76
N GLU A 226 12.59 0.34 -39.69
CA GLU A 226 13.44 0.58 -40.88
C GLU A 226 13.94 -0.71 -41.54
N LEU A 227 14.10 -1.80 -40.79
CA LEU A 227 14.54 -3.09 -41.30
C LEU A 227 13.39 -3.96 -41.85
N GLU A 228 12.16 -3.70 -41.41
CA GLU A 228 10.95 -4.37 -41.89
C GLU A 228 10.37 -3.75 -43.18
N GLY A 229 10.65 -2.47 -43.44
CA GLY A 229 10.17 -1.71 -44.61
C GLY A 229 11.02 -1.90 -45.87
#